data_AF-A0A6M8W0Q1-F1
#
_entry.id   AF-A0A6M8W0Q1-F1
#
_cell.length_a   1.000
_cell.length_b   1.000
_cell.length_c   1.000
_cell.angle_alpha   90.00
_cell.angle_beta   90.00
_cell.angle_gamma   90.00
#
_symmetry.space_group_name_H-M   'P 1'
#
loop_
_entity.id
_entity.type
_entity.pdbx_description
1 polymer ?
#
loop_
_entity_poly.entity_id
_entity_poly.type
_entity_poly.pdbx_seq_one_letter_code
_entity_poly.pdbx_strand_id
1 'polypeptide(L)'
;MSFVPLIVGSIFFALGLNMALHFYRFRKSATRIYGRVMAIEKYVSETRMDGRRTSQVFFRPIVEYVLDGETRKTTGSSVNEIRHKLEQTVPVLIRRSEDGQQVQAILDDGLSALIGYLIAFAGLGALGVYVFHADGSIIAAAVLPAALAAIGFGISSAFLKFKGFLGAIQKDSTPHKNAEIIDTAEAYRKEVSSHGFWGAIIAFSFMALSLVIVFFGYSGLPADAREMMNNDFGAFWTQLTSGKMPSSWTDKLLLLGIGLFFFLASLRSVYYVRKKYGALLTR
;
A
#
# COMPACT_ATOMS: atom_id res chain seq x y z
N MET A 1 28.36 -10.69 -18.37
CA MET A 1 27.16 -10.99 -17.58
C MET A 1 27.04 -9.99 -16.44
N SER A 2 25.89 -9.34 -16.29
CA SER A 2 25.69 -8.36 -15.21
C SER A 2 25.30 -9.10 -13.92
N PHE A 3 26.18 -9.10 -12.93
CA PHE A 3 25.92 -9.67 -11.59
C PHE A 3 25.13 -8.72 -10.69
N VAL A 4 24.86 -7.50 -11.15
CA VAL A 4 24.16 -6.47 -10.37
C VAL A 4 22.76 -6.93 -9.94
N PRO A 5 21.90 -7.51 -10.81
CA PRO A 5 20.57 -7.95 -10.40
C PRO A 5 20.61 -9.11 -9.39
N LEU A 6 21.65 -9.95 -9.44
CA LEU A 6 21.87 -11.02 -8.47
C LEU A 6 22.15 -10.45 -7.07
N ILE A 7 23.09 -9.52 -6.96
CA ILE A 7 23.48 -8.92 -5.66
C ILE A 7 22.31 -8.10 -5.09
N VAL A 8 21.75 -7.19 -5.89
CA VAL A 8 20.64 -6.32 -5.46
C VAL A 8 19.42 -7.16 -5.09
N GLY A 9 19.05 -8.13 -5.93
CA GLY A 9 17.92 -9.02 -5.68
C GLY A 9 18.08 -9.84 -4.40
N SER A 10 19.30 -10.35 -4.15
CA SER A 10 19.60 -11.11 -2.94
C SER A 10 19.49 -10.27 -1.67
N ILE A 11 19.98 -9.02 -1.69
CA ILE A 11 19.90 -8.09 -0.55
C ILE A 11 18.44 -7.74 -0.25
N PHE A 12 17.68 -7.34 -1.26
CA PHE A 12 16.27 -6.98 -1.10
C PHE A 12 15.44 -8.18 -0.62
N PHE A 13 15.66 -9.36 -1.20
CA PHE A 13 14.97 -10.58 -0.76
C PHE A 13 15.28 -10.91 0.70
N ALA A 14 16.56 -10.95 1.08
CA ALA A 14 16.98 -11.25 2.44
C ALA A 14 16.44 -10.24 3.46
N LEU A 15 16.47 -8.94 3.13
CA LEU A 15 15.96 -7.88 3.98
C LEU A 15 14.43 -7.97 4.15
N GLY A 16 13.69 -8.08 3.05
CA GLY A 16 12.23 -8.20 3.08
C GLY A 16 11.76 -9.45 3.82
N LEU A 17 12.41 -10.59 3.58
CA LEU A 17 12.10 -11.84 4.27
C LEU A 17 12.39 -11.76 5.76
N ASN A 18 13.53 -11.17 6.17
CA ASN A 18 13.85 -10.98 7.58
C ASN A 18 12.84 -10.06 8.29
N MET A 19 12.40 -8.97 7.65
CA MET A 19 11.35 -8.10 8.19
C MET A 19 10.04 -8.85 8.39
N ALA A 20 9.60 -9.62 7.38
CA ALA A 20 8.38 -10.41 7.44
C ALA A 20 8.43 -11.49 8.53
N LEU A 21 9.53 -12.24 8.62
CA LEU A 21 9.74 -13.27 9.65
C LEU A 21 9.81 -12.68 11.05
N HIS A 22 10.47 -11.53 11.20
CA HIS A 22 10.55 -10.84 12.48
C HIS A 22 9.16 -10.43 12.98
N PHE A 23 8.36 -9.78 12.12
CA PHE A 23 7.00 -9.39 12.46
C PHE A 23 6.11 -10.61 12.76
N TYR A 24 6.23 -11.68 11.96
CA TYR A 24 5.52 -12.94 12.21
C TYR A 24 5.83 -13.52 13.60
N ARG A 25 7.11 -13.55 13.98
CA ARG A 25 7.53 -14.03 15.31
C ARG A 25 7.06 -13.14 16.43
N PHE A 26 7.18 -11.82 16.25
CA PHE A 26 6.67 -10.85 17.21
C PHE A 26 5.18 -11.08 17.45
N ARG A 27 4.39 -11.22 16.38
CA ARG A 27 2.96 -11.50 16.46
C ARG A 27 2.65 -12.83 17.16
N LYS A 28 3.45 -13.87 16.92
CA LYS A 28 3.29 -15.19 17.55
C LYS A 28 3.63 -15.18 19.05
N SER A 29 4.60 -14.36 19.48
CA SER A 29 5.00 -14.26 20.88
C SER A 29 4.35 -13.12 21.65
N ALA A 30 3.57 -12.26 20.98
CA ALA A 30 2.88 -11.14 21.59
C ALA A 30 1.51 -11.57 22.12
N THR A 31 1.11 -10.99 23.24
CA THR A 31 -0.27 -11.05 23.73
C THR A 31 -1.08 -9.99 23.02
N ARG A 32 -2.26 -10.38 22.52
CA ARG A 32 -3.18 -9.46 21.86
C ARG A 32 -4.11 -8.85 22.90
N ILE A 33 -4.11 -7.53 23.00
CA ILE A 33 -5.09 -6.77 23.77
C ILE A 33 -5.82 -5.80 22.84
N TYR A 34 -6.83 -5.11 23.36
CA TYR A 34 -7.58 -4.12 22.60
C TYR A 34 -7.33 -2.74 23.18
N GLY A 35 -7.01 -1.79 22.30
CA GLY A 35 -6.91 -0.38 22.62
C GLY A 35 -7.96 0.42 21.86
N ARG A 36 -8.16 1.68 22.26
CA ARG A 36 -9.07 2.63 21.62
C ARG A 36 -8.27 3.71 20.92
N VAL A 37 -8.61 4.02 19.67
CA VAL A 37 -8.04 5.14 18.93
C VAL A 37 -8.54 6.43 19.57
N MET A 38 -7.66 7.17 20.25
CA MET A 38 -8.03 8.40 20.95
C MET A 38 -7.85 9.64 20.08
N ALA A 39 -6.84 9.62 19.21
CA ALA A 39 -6.55 10.72 18.32
C ALA A 39 -5.87 10.24 17.04
N ILE A 40 -5.79 11.11 16.06
CA ILE A 40 -5.02 10.91 14.83
C ILE A 40 -4.02 12.04 14.72
N GLU A 41 -2.75 11.67 14.69
CA GLU A 41 -1.67 12.59 14.42
C GLU A 41 -1.57 12.83 12.91
N LYS A 42 -1.62 14.09 12.51
CA LYS A 42 -1.41 14.55 11.14
C LYS A 42 -0.14 15.36 11.09
N TYR A 43 0.81 14.98 10.23
CA TYR A 43 2.09 15.69 10.12
C TYR A 43 2.57 15.71 8.67
N VAL A 44 3.41 16.69 8.36
CA VAL A 44 4.04 16.83 7.04
C VAL A 44 5.45 16.26 7.13
N SER A 45 5.73 15.20 6.37
CA SER A 45 7.09 14.74 6.15
C SER A 45 7.68 15.50 4.97
N GLU A 46 8.88 16.02 5.16
CA GLU A 46 9.61 16.75 4.14
C GLU A 46 10.85 15.97 3.76
N THR A 47 10.92 15.55 2.50
CA THR A 47 12.10 14.90 1.95
C THR A 47 12.80 15.86 0.99
N ARG A 48 14.09 16.08 1.23
CA ARG A 48 14.96 16.84 0.34
C ARG A 48 15.79 15.86 -0.48
N MET A 49 15.50 15.79 -1.77
CA MET A 49 16.33 15.08 -2.74
C MET A 49 16.77 16.06 -3.82
N ASP A 50 18.07 16.14 -4.04
CA ASP A 50 18.69 16.87 -5.14
C ASP A 50 18.18 18.32 -5.30
N GLY A 51 18.15 19.06 -4.18
CA GLY A 51 17.71 20.45 -4.13
C GLY A 51 16.19 20.68 -4.21
N ARG A 52 15.38 19.65 -4.57
CA ARG A 52 13.92 19.74 -4.56
C ARG A 52 13.35 19.31 -3.22
N ARG A 53 12.47 20.14 -2.66
CA ARG A 53 11.70 19.84 -1.43
C ARG A 53 10.39 19.19 -1.84
N THR A 54 10.19 17.95 -1.42
CA THR A 54 8.91 17.26 -1.55
C THR A 54 8.29 17.15 -0.17
N SER A 55 7.04 17.56 -0.04
CA SER A 55 6.26 17.45 1.19
C SER A 55 5.10 16.48 0.98
N GLN A 56 4.89 15.60 1.96
CA GLN A 56 3.77 14.67 1.96
C GLN A 56 3.12 14.66 3.34
N VAL A 57 1.79 14.68 3.35
CA VAL A 57 1.00 14.61 4.58
C VAL A 57 0.84 13.15 4.98
N PHE A 58 1.10 12.85 6.24
CA PHE A 58 0.95 11.54 6.85
C PHE A 58 0.00 11.61 8.05
N PHE A 59 -0.70 10.50 8.26
CA PHE A 59 -1.63 10.26 9.35
C PHE A 59 -1.19 9.03 10.13
N ARG A 60 -1.21 9.13 11.46
CA ARG A 60 -0.85 8.05 12.37
C ARG A 60 -1.86 7.98 13.53
N PRO A 61 -2.49 6.82 13.80
CA PRO A 61 -3.41 6.71 14.91
C PRO A 61 -2.65 6.71 16.24
N ILE A 62 -3.19 7.40 17.25
CA ILE A 62 -2.75 7.31 18.64
C ILE A 62 -3.76 6.44 19.38
N VAL A 63 -3.29 5.32 19.89
CA VAL A 63 -4.11 4.29 20.52
C VAL A 63 -3.78 4.20 22.00
N GLU A 64 -4.82 4.32 22.82
CA GLU A 64 -4.74 4.14 24.26
C GLU A 64 -5.19 2.73 24.64
N TYR A 65 -4.44 2.06 25.51
CA TYR A 65 -4.73 0.71 25.96
C TYR A 65 -4.40 0.57 27.45
N VAL A 66 -5.04 -0.40 28.10
CA VAL A 66 -4.80 -0.70 29.52
C VAL A 66 -3.98 -1.97 29.63
N LEU A 67 -2.87 -1.91 30.37
CA LEU A 67 -2.03 -3.05 30.68
C LEU A 67 -1.68 -3.00 32.17
N ASP A 68 -1.97 -4.06 32.91
CA ASP A 68 -1.73 -4.15 34.36
C ASP A 68 -2.37 -3.02 35.17
N GLY A 69 -3.53 -2.51 34.72
CA GLY A 69 -4.23 -1.39 35.36
C GLY A 69 -3.67 0.00 35.00
N GLU A 70 -2.55 0.07 34.29
CA GLU A 70 -1.98 1.33 33.80
C GLU A 70 -2.47 1.65 32.40
N THR A 71 -2.84 2.92 32.19
CA THR A 71 -3.19 3.44 30.87
C THR A 71 -1.92 3.82 30.12
N ARG A 72 -1.72 3.22 28.95
CA ARG A 72 -0.55 3.41 28.09
C ARG A 72 -0.98 3.80 26.69
N LYS A 73 -0.07 4.43 25.95
CA LYS A 73 -0.30 4.87 24.58
C LYS A 73 0.69 4.21 23.62
N THR A 74 0.22 3.91 22.42
CA THR A 74 1.06 3.49 21.29
C THR A 74 0.58 4.18 20.02
N THR A 75 1.42 4.21 19.01
CA THR A 75 1.12 4.80 17.71
C THR A 75 1.10 3.71 16.63
N GLY A 76 0.26 3.88 15.61
CA GLY A 76 0.21 2.97 14.47
C GLY A 76 1.24 3.30 13.39
N SER A 77 1.17 2.60 12.25
CA SER A 77 1.99 2.96 11.09
C SER A 77 1.53 4.30 10.49
N SER A 78 2.50 5.13 10.09
CA SER A 78 2.23 6.36 9.36
C SER A 78 1.90 6.06 7.90
N VAL A 79 0.78 6.60 7.43
CA VAL A 79 0.29 6.42 6.05
C VAL A 79 -0.23 7.75 5.50
N ASN A 80 -0.28 7.91 4.19
CA ASN A 80 -0.75 9.14 3.53
C ASN A 80 -2.28 9.32 3.55
N GLU A 81 -3.00 8.57 4.39
CA GLU A 81 -4.45 8.58 4.47
C GLU A 81 -4.96 8.19 5.87
N ILE A 82 -6.16 8.66 6.24
CA ILE A 82 -6.83 8.26 7.48
C ILE A 82 -7.36 6.82 7.33
N ARG A 83 -6.79 5.88 8.11
CA ARG A 83 -7.20 4.46 8.12
C ARG A 83 -8.14 4.07 9.26
N HIS A 84 -8.09 4.79 10.36
CA HIS A 84 -8.83 4.45 11.58
C HIS A 84 -9.86 5.52 11.92
N LYS A 85 -10.94 5.11 12.61
CA LYS A 85 -11.89 6.05 13.21
C LYS A 85 -11.44 6.44 14.61
N LEU A 86 -11.82 7.64 15.04
CA LEU A 86 -11.81 7.96 16.46
C LEU A 86 -12.70 6.98 17.22
N GLU A 87 -12.27 6.67 18.43
CA GLU A 87 -12.89 5.70 19.35
C GLU A 87 -12.97 4.26 18.84
N GLN A 88 -12.40 3.98 17.67
CA GLN A 88 -12.33 2.63 17.13
C GLN A 88 -11.52 1.73 18.07
N THR A 89 -12.09 0.58 18.40
CA THR A 89 -11.36 -0.46 19.13
C THR A 89 -10.47 -1.23 18.16
N VAL A 90 -9.17 -1.25 18.44
CA VAL A 90 -8.15 -1.83 17.56
C VAL A 90 -7.24 -2.79 18.34
N PRO A 91 -6.81 -3.89 17.71
CA PRO A 91 -5.91 -4.85 18.34
C PRO A 91 -4.49 -4.28 18.49
N VAL A 92 -3.95 -4.35 19.70
CA VAL A 92 -2.57 -4.00 20.04
C VAL A 92 -1.82 -5.26 20.45
N LEU A 93 -0.66 -5.48 19.86
CA LEU A 93 0.26 -6.58 20.17
C LEU A 93 1.24 -6.12 21.23
N ILE A 94 1.21 -6.79 22.38
CA ILE A 94 2.06 -6.51 23.52
C ILE A 94 3.08 -7.63 23.70
N ARG A 95 4.36 -7.28 23.72
CA ARG A 95 5.43 -8.19 24.10
C ARG A 95 6.18 -7.63 25.29
N ARG A 96 6.20 -8.39 26.40
CA ARG A 96 7.08 -8.10 27.54
C ARG A 96 8.49 -8.61 27.21
N SER A 97 9.48 -7.81 27.55
CA SER A 97 10.88 -8.25 27.55
C SER A 97 11.08 -9.37 28.58
N GLU A 98 12.10 -10.21 28.37
CA GLU A 98 12.46 -11.29 29.31
C GLU A 98 12.76 -10.75 30.72
N ASP A 99 13.32 -9.53 30.80
CA ASP A 99 13.61 -8.83 32.06
C ASP A 99 12.36 -8.21 32.73
N GLY A 100 11.17 -8.31 32.11
CA GLY A 100 9.91 -7.74 32.61
C GLY A 100 9.79 -6.21 32.59
N GLN A 101 10.92 -5.49 32.47
CA GLN A 101 10.95 -4.02 32.61
C GLN A 101 10.54 -3.24 31.36
N GLN A 102 10.59 -3.84 30.17
CA GLN A 102 10.22 -3.19 28.93
C GLN A 102 9.01 -3.85 28.29
N VAL A 103 8.05 -3.03 27.89
CA VAL A 103 6.85 -3.44 27.18
C VAL A 103 6.90 -2.84 25.78
N GLN A 104 6.92 -3.71 24.78
CA GLN A 104 6.77 -3.31 23.38
C GLN A 104 5.29 -3.43 23.00
N ALA A 105 4.75 -2.37 22.40
CA ALA A 105 3.37 -2.30 21.98
C ALA A 105 3.30 -1.84 20.52
N ILE A 106 2.73 -2.66 19.65
CA ILE A 106 2.59 -2.39 18.22
C ILE A 106 1.13 -2.59 17.81
N LEU A 107 0.59 -1.71 16.96
CA LEU A 107 -0.74 -1.88 16.39
C LEU A 107 -0.74 -3.06 15.39
N ASP A 108 -1.69 -4.00 15.51
CA ASP A 108 -1.83 -5.13 14.56
C ASP A 108 -2.53 -4.66 13.27
N ASP A 109 -1.85 -3.85 12.46
CA ASP A 109 -2.40 -3.22 11.24
C ASP A 109 -2.05 -3.96 9.93
N GLY A 110 -1.27 -5.05 10.03
CA GLY A 110 -0.78 -5.89 8.93
C GLY A 110 0.20 -5.21 7.97
N LEU A 111 0.41 -3.90 8.07
CA LEU A 111 1.19 -3.12 7.12
C LEU A 111 2.67 -3.46 7.22
N SER A 112 3.18 -3.65 8.44
CA SER A 112 4.57 -3.99 8.67
C SER A 112 4.96 -5.32 8.02
N ALA A 113 4.06 -6.31 8.02
CA ALA A 113 4.27 -7.57 7.30
C ALA A 113 4.24 -7.37 5.79
N LEU A 114 3.26 -6.59 5.30
CA LEU A 114 3.10 -6.31 3.87
C LEU A 114 4.33 -5.66 3.26
N ILE A 115 4.93 -4.67 3.94
CA ILE A 115 6.16 -4.01 3.48
C ILE A 115 7.30 -5.03 3.33
N GLY A 116 7.47 -5.93 4.31
CA GLY A 116 8.46 -7.00 4.23
C GLY A 116 8.24 -7.90 3.01
N TYR A 117 6.99 -8.30 2.74
CA TYR A 117 6.65 -9.09 1.55
C TYR A 117 6.91 -8.33 0.25
N LEU A 118 6.54 -7.06 0.15
CA LEU A 118 6.76 -6.25 -1.05
C LEU A 118 8.25 -6.13 -1.40
N ILE A 119 9.09 -5.86 -0.40
CA ILE A 119 10.54 -5.79 -0.58
C ILE A 119 11.08 -7.17 -1.00
N ALA A 120 10.58 -8.25 -0.40
CA ALA A 120 10.99 -9.61 -0.76
C ALA A 120 10.62 -9.95 -2.22
N PHE A 121 9.40 -9.61 -2.66
CA PHE A 121 8.96 -9.82 -4.04
C PHE A 121 9.73 -8.96 -5.04
N ALA A 122 10.06 -7.72 -4.71
CA ALA A 122 10.93 -6.89 -5.55
C ALA A 122 12.32 -7.55 -5.71
N GLY A 123 12.88 -8.10 -4.62
CA GLY A 123 14.11 -8.89 -4.66
C GLY A 123 14.01 -10.12 -5.56
N LEU A 124 12.92 -10.89 -5.45
CA LEU A 124 12.64 -12.02 -6.34
C LEU A 124 12.53 -11.59 -7.81
N GLY A 125 11.91 -10.44 -8.09
CA GLY A 125 11.84 -9.88 -9.44
C GLY A 125 13.23 -9.63 -10.04
N ALA A 126 14.13 -9.00 -9.27
CA ALA A 126 15.52 -8.77 -9.70
C ALA A 126 16.30 -10.07 -9.90
N LEU A 127 16.10 -11.09 -9.05
CA LEU A 127 16.68 -12.42 -9.22
C LEU A 127 16.14 -13.12 -10.48
N GLY A 128 14.84 -12.96 -10.78
CA GLY A 128 14.23 -13.44 -12.01
C GLY A 128 14.88 -12.82 -13.25
N VAL A 129 15.15 -11.50 -13.23
CA VAL A 129 15.88 -10.84 -14.31
C VAL A 129 17.28 -11.44 -14.50
N TYR A 130 18.01 -11.72 -13.40
CA TYR A 130 19.31 -12.38 -13.49
C TYR A 130 19.23 -13.77 -14.15
N VAL A 131 18.26 -14.60 -13.75
CA VAL A 131 18.12 -15.96 -14.29
C VAL A 131 17.68 -15.95 -15.74
N PHE A 132 16.65 -15.17 -16.09
CA PHE A 132 15.99 -15.26 -17.41
C PHE A 132 16.58 -14.34 -18.49
N HIS A 133 17.29 -13.26 -18.11
CA HIS A 133 17.81 -12.28 -19.08
C HIS A 133 19.33 -12.15 -19.07
N ALA A 134 20.02 -12.63 -18.02
CA ALA A 134 21.47 -12.54 -17.92
C ALA A 134 22.17 -13.91 -18.02
N ASP A 135 21.43 -14.95 -18.45
CA ASP A 135 21.84 -16.36 -18.47
C ASP A 135 22.49 -16.80 -17.15
N GLY A 136 21.96 -16.26 -16.06
CA GLY A 136 22.49 -16.41 -14.72
C GLY A 136 22.26 -17.81 -14.15
N SER A 137 23.17 -18.29 -13.32
CA SER A 137 23.03 -19.58 -12.66
C SER A 137 21.87 -19.56 -11.65
N ILE A 138 20.91 -20.46 -11.83
CA ILE A 138 19.80 -20.69 -10.88
C ILE A 138 20.35 -21.04 -9.50
N ILE A 139 21.46 -21.79 -9.44
CA ILE A 139 22.11 -22.16 -8.18
C ILE A 139 22.61 -20.91 -7.45
N ALA A 140 23.25 -19.98 -8.17
CA ALA A 140 23.70 -18.72 -7.59
C ALA A 140 22.52 -17.86 -7.10
N ALA A 141 21.44 -17.81 -7.88
CA ALA A 141 20.21 -17.09 -7.52
C ALA A 141 19.45 -17.71 -6.32
N ALA A 142 19.69 -18.97 -5.98
CA ALA A 142 19.11 -19.63 -4.81
C ALA A 142 20.03 -19.56 -3.58
N VAL A 143 21.32 -19.82 -3.75
CA VAL A 143 22.29 -19.92 -2.65
C VAL A 143 22.58 -18.55 -2.05
N LEU A 144 22.78 -17.51 -2.87
CA LEU A 144 23.19 -16.21 -2.38
C LEU A 144 22.11 -15.53 -1.51
N PRO A 145 20.82 -15.46 -1.91
CA PRO A 145 19.79 -14.90 -1.04
C PRO A 145 19.57 -15.74 0.23
N ALA A 146 19.68 -17.07 0.13
CA ALA A 146 19.55 -17.95 1.30
C ALA A 146 20.69 -17.73 2.31
N ALA A 147 21.94 -17.60 1.84
CA ALA A 147 23.08 -17.27 2.68
C ALA A 147 22.93 -15.89 3.33
N LEU A 148 22.53 -14.86 2.56
CA LEU A 148 22.28 -13.52 3.11
C LEU A 148 21.11 -13.49 4.09
N ALA A 149 20.04 -14.25 3.83
CA ALA A 149 18.92 -14.39 4.75
C ALA A 149 19.35 -15.07 6.05
N ALA A 150 20.16 -16.13 5.98
CA ALA A 150 20.70 -16.83 7.15
C ALA A 150 21.67 -15.95 7.97
N ILE A 151 22.52 -15.18 7.29
CA ILE A 151 23.41 -14.19 7.95
C ILE A 151 22.56 -13.10 8.61
N GLY A 152 21.61 -12.51 7.89
CA GLY A 152 20.69 -11.50 8.43
C GLY A 152 19.85 -12.03 9.59
N PHE A 153 19.50 -13.30 9.55
CA PHE A 153 18.82 -14.01 10.63
C PHE A 153 19.72 -14.16 11.87
N GLY A 154 20.96 -14.60 11.69
CA GLY A 154 21.95 -14.69 12.75
C GLY A 154 22.23 -13.34 13.39
N ILE A 155 22.49 -12.31 12.56
CA ILE A 155 22.73 -10.93 13.00
C ILE A 155 21.51 -10.38 13.72
N SER A 156 20.30 -10.51 13.16
CA SER A 156 19.08 -10.00 13.82
C SER A 156 18.79 -10.72 15.13
N SER A 157 19.03 -12.02 15.24
CA SER A 157 18.90 -12.75 16.51
C SER A 157 19.94 -12.31 17.56
N ALA A 158 21.15 -11.97 17.13
CA ALA A 158 22.18 -11.40 18.00
C ALA A 158 21.89 -9.94 18.37
N PHE A 159 21.39 -9.13 17.44
CA PHE A 159 20.96 -7.75 17.67
C PHE A 159 19.67 -7.65 18.48
N LEU A 160 18.78 -8.64 18.44
CA LEU A 160 17.63 -8.69 19.34
C LEU A 160 18.03 -8.88 20.80
N LYS A 161 19.21 -9.46 21.06
CA LYS A 161 19.85 -9.45 22.39
C LYS A 161 20.51 -8.10 22.69
N PHE A 162 20.92 -7.37 21.65
CA PHE A 162 21.54 -6.03 21.75
C PHE A 162 20.47 -4.93 21.57
N LYS A 163 19.75 -4.62 22.66
CA LYS A 163 18.62 -3.67 22.89
C LYS A 163 18.43 -2.40 21.99
N GLY A 164 19.31 -2.06 21.05
CA GLY A 164 19.35 -0.78 20.33
C GLY A 164 18.52 -0.63 19.04
N PHE A 165 18.33 -1.69 18.22
CA PHE A 165 17.69 -1.49 16.90
C PHE A 165 16.17 -1.27 16.98
N LEU A 166 15.49 -1.95 17.91
CA LEU A 166 14.06 -1.73 18.16
C LEU A 166 13.80 -0.44 18.96
N GLY A 167 14.77 0.01 19.78
CA GLY A 167 14.69 1.29 20.48
C GLY A 167 14.60 2.51 19.54
N ALA A 168 15.10 2.39 18.31
CA ALA A 168 14.95 3.41 17.28
C ALA A 168 13.56 3.39 16.60
N ILE A 169 12.89 2.24 16.56
CA ILE A 169 11.48 2.13 16.13
C ILE A 169 10.53 2.54 17.26
N GLN A 170 10.97 2.41 18.52
CA GLN A 170 10.18 2.63 19.73
C GLN A 170 10.21 4.08 20.26
N LYS A 171 11.02 4.99 19.67
CA LYS A 171 11.25 6.32 20.26
C LYS A 171 10.17 7.38 20.01
N ASP A 172 9.17 7.13 19.17
CA ASP A 172 8.13 8.12 18.85
C ASP A 172 6.73 7.71 19.38
N SER A 173 6.61 7.57 20.70
CA SER A 173 5.31 7.87 21.35
C SER A 173 5.13 9.38 21.54
N THR A 174 6.20 10.17 21.37
CA THR A 174 6.11 11.63 21.32
C THR A 174 5.58 12.06 19.95
N PRO A 175 4.52 12.87 19.90
CA PRO A 175 4.07 13.49 18.66
C PRO A 175 5.22 14.20 17.96
N HIS A 176 5.22 14.20 16.64
CA HIS A 176 6.13 15.04 15.87
C HIS A 176 5.95 16.50 16.29
N LYS A 177 7.08 17.23 16.38
CA LYS A 177 7.14 18.59 16.95
C LYS A 177 6.18 19.61 16.29
N ASN A 178 5.68 19.30 15.09
CA ASN A 178 4.73 20.11 14.32
C ASN A 178 3.48 19.33 13.89
N ALA A 179 3.13 18.25 14.59
CA ALA A 179 1.93 17.49 14.28
C ALA A 179 0.65 18.20 14.74
N GLU A 180 -0.36 18.18 13.88
CA GLU A 180 -1.74 18.50 14.25
C GLU A 180 -2.37 17.24 14.85
N ILE A 181 -2.91 17.35 16.07
CA ILE A 181 -3.61 16.24 16.72
C ILE A 181 -5.10 16.40 16.48
N ILE A 182 -5.68 15.44 15.75
CA ILE A 182 -7.11 15.35 15.49
C ILE A 182 -7.73 14.42 16.54
N ASP A 183 -8.28 15.00 17.60
CA ASP A 183 -8.93 14.30 18.72
C ASP A 183 -10.43 14.60 18.83
N THR A 184 -10.91 15.67 18.18
CA THR A 184 -12.34 16.00 18.14
C THR A 184 -13.06 15.38 16.96
N ALA A 185 -14.32 14.99 17.18
CA ALA A 185 -15.18 14.44 16.13
C ALA A 185 -15.40 15.41 14.96
N GLU A 186 -15.43 16.72 15.22
CA GLU A 186 -15.60 17.76 14.20
C GLU A 186 -14.37 17.88 13.29
N ALA A 187 -13.17 17.99 13.88
CA ALA A 187 -11.92 18.02 13.12
C ALA A 187 -11.74 16.74 12.30
N TYR A 188 -12.06 15.58 12.88
CA TYR A 188 -12.04 14.29 12.19
C TYR A 188 -12.97 14.25 10.99
N ARG A 189 -14.25 14.64 11.16
CA ARG A 189 -15.23 14.68 10.06
C ARG A 189 -14.81 15.65 8.96
N LYS A 190 -14.30 16.82 9.33
CA LYS A 190 -13.80 17.81 8.37
C LYS A 190 -12.66 17.23 7.53
N GLU A 191 -11.68 16.59 8.15
CA GLU A 191 -10.55 16.00 7.44
C GLU A 191 -11.02 14.83 6.54
N VAL A 192 -11.76 13.86 7.09
CA VAL A 192 -12.29 12.71 6.33
C VAL A 192 -13.17 13.12 5.15
N SER A 193 -14.02 14.12 5.33
CA SER A 193 -14.89 14.65 4.26
C SER A 193 -14.10 15.37 3.17
N SER A 194 -13.03 16.10 3.52
CA SER A 194 -12.13 16.73 2.55
C SER A 194 -11.45 15.69 1.65
N HIS A 195 -10.90 14.62 2.22
CA HIS A 195 -10.30 13.52 1.45
C HIS A 195 -11.33 12.84 0.53
N GLY A 196 -12.53 12.57 1.05
CA GLY A 196 -13.63 12.01 0.25
C GLY A 196 -14.07 12.90 -0.90
N PHE A 197 -14.14 14.22 -0.67
CA PHE A 197 -14.51 15.22 -1.66
C PHE A 197 -13.50 15.31 -2.80
N TRP A 198 -12.21 15.45 -2.49
CA TRP A 198 -11.14 15.51 -3.50
C TRP A 198 -11.02 14.20 -4.27
N GLY A 199 -11.10 13.05 -3.58
CA GLY A 199 -11.13 11.74 -4.23
C GLY A 199 -12.29 11.60 -5.21
N ALA A 200 -13.48 12.09 -4.85
CA ALA A 200 -14.64 12.11 -5.74
C ALA A 200 -14.43 13.02 -6.96
N ILE A 201 -13.92 14.25 -6.77
CA ILE A 201 -13.63 15.18 -7.89
C ILE A 201 -12.68 14.55 -8.90
N ILE A 202 -11.59 13.93 -8.44
CA ILE A 202 -10.61 13.29 -9.31
C ILE A 202 -11.30 12.15 -10.07
N ALA A 203 -12.03 11.27 -9.37
CA ALA A 203 -12.71 10.15 -10.01
C ALA A 203 -13.75 10.61 -11.05
N PHE A 204 -14.56 11.63 -10.75
CA PHE A 204 -15.54 12.17 -11.70
C PHE A 204 -14.89 12.86 -12.90
N SER A 205 -13.76 13.56 -12.70
CA SER A 205 -12.98 14.15 -13.80
C SER A 205 -12.46 13.07 -14.76
N PHE A 206 -11.91 11.97 -14.22
CA PHE A 206 -11.49 10.82 -15.02
C PHE A 206 -12.66 10.14 -15.72
N MET A 207 -13.82 10.04 -15.05
CA MET A 207 -15.03 9.49 -15.64
C MET A 207 -15.49 10.34 -16.83
N ALA A 208 -15.53 11.67 -16.70
CA ALA A 208 -15.88 12.58 -17.79
C ALA A 208 -14.90 12.48 -18.96
N LEU A 209 -13.59 12.49 -18.67
CA LEU A 209 -12.55 12.31 -19.69
C LEU A 209 -12.70 10.97 -20.42
N SER A 210 -13.02 9.89 -19.69
CA SER A 210 -13.22 8.58 -20.28
C SER A 210 -14.41 8.54 -21.23
N LEU A 211 -15.50 9.25 -20.93
CA LEU A 211 -16.66 9.38 -21.83
C LEU A 211 -16.29 10.14 -23.11
N VAL A 212 -15.46 11.18 -23.01
CA VAL A 212 -14.93 11.89 -24.17
C VAL A 212 -14.11 10.95 -25.05
N ILE A 213 -13.24 10.14 -24.45
CA ILE A 213 -12.44 9.13 -25.16
C ILE A 213 -13.34 8.09 -25.85
N VAL A 214 -14.35 7.57 -25.15
CA VAL A 214 -15.34 6.63 -25.72
C VAL A 214 -16.08 7.28 -26.89
N PHE A 215 -16.50 8.54 -26.75
CA PHE A 215 -17.20 9.26 -27.80
C PHE A 215 -16.33 9.45 -29.05
N PHE A 216 -15.06 9.83 -28.91
CA PHE A 216 -14.14 9.95 -30.04
C PHE A 216 -13.77 8.60 -30.66
N GLY A 217 -13.64 7.55 -29.84
CA GLY A 217 -13.46 6.18 -30.32
C GLY A 217 -14.65 5.73 -31.16
N TYR A 218 -15.87 5.90 -30.64
CA TYR A 218 -17.11 5.53 -31.32
C TYR A 218 -17.38 6.37 -32.57
N SER A 219 -17.28 7.69 -32.50
CA SER A 219 -17.54 8.59 -33.64
C SER A 219 -16.52 8.44 -34.76
N GLY A 220 -15.29 8.03 -34.42
CA GLY A 220 -14.24 7.73 -35.38
C GLY A 220 -14.36 6.35 -36.06
N LEU A 221 -15.27 5.48 -35.61
CA LEU A 221 -15.50 4.19 -36.25
C LEU A 221 -16.10 4.37 -37.66
N PRO A 222 -15.71 3.52 -38.62
CA PRO A 222 -16.37 3.44 -39.92
C PRO A 222 -17.89 3.24 -39.81
N ALA A 223 -18.64 3.70 -40.82
CA ALA A 223 -20.11 3.70 -40.80
C ALA A 223 -20.68 2.28 -40.68
N ASP A 224 -20.12 1.32 -41.41
CA ASP A 224 -20.42 -0.12 -41.34
C ASP A 224 -20.20 -0.67 -39.93
N ALA A 225 -19.09 -0.33 -39.29
CA ALA A 225 -18.79 -0.76 -37.92
C ALA A 225 -19.82 -0.25 -36.91
N ARG A 226 -20.22 1.02 -37.04
CA ARG A 226 -21.23 1.64 -36.16
C ARG A 226 -22.62 1.06 -36.40
N GLU A 227 -22.98 0.83 -37.66
CA GLU A 227 -24.25 0.20 -38.02
C GLU A 227 -24.33 -1.22 -37.45
N MET A 228 -23.28 -2.03 -37.64
CA MET A 228 -23.19 -3.36 -37.03
C MET A 228 -23.29 -3.28 -35.51
N MET A 229 -22.55 -2.40 -34.85
CA MET A 229 -22.58 -2.32 -33.39
C MET A 229 -23.96 -1.94 -32.83
N ASN A 230 -24.73 -1.11 -33.55
CA ASN A 230 -26.07 -0.67 -33.12
C ASN A 230 -27.19 -1.65 -33.48
N ASN A 231 -27.10 -2.32 -34.63
CA ASN A 231 -28.18 -3.13 -35.18
C ASN A 231 -27.94 -4.64 -35.06
N ASP A 232 -26.68 -5.09 -35.03
CA ASP A 232 -26.29 -6.50 -34.90
C ASP A 232 -24.95 -6.64 -34.15
N PHE A 233 -25.02 -6.45 -32.82
CA PHE A 233 -23.84 -6.57 -31.96
C PHE A 233 -23.18 -7.96 -32.06
N GLY A 234 -23.95 -9.02 -32.39
CA GLY A 234 -23.42 -10.37 -32.57
C GLY A 234 -22.49 -10.48 -33.78
N ALA A 235 -22.91 -9.91 -34.92
CA ALA A 235 -22.07 -9.80 -36.11
C ALA A 235 -20.82 -8.96 -35.85
N PHE A 236 -20.98 -7.81 -35.17
CA PHE A 236 -19.84 -6.97 -34.77
C PHE A 236 -18.83 -7.73 -33.89
N TRP A 237 -19.30 -8.45 -32.87
CA TRP A 237 -18.45 -9.23 -31.97
C TRP A 237 -17.75 -10.40 -32.68
N THR A 238 -18.45 -11.06 -33.59
CA THR A 238 -17.89 -12.14 -34.41
C THR A 238 -16.78 -11.60 -35.32
N GLN A 239 -17.00 -10.45 -35.97
CA GLN A 239 -15.98 -9.80 -36.79
C GLN A 239 -14.75 -9.41 -35.96
N LEU A 240 -14.96 -8.85 -34.76
CA LEU A 240 -13.91 -8.46 -33.83
C LEU A 240 -13.03 -9.64 -33.39
N THR A 241 -13.65 -10.80 -33.12
CA THR A 241 -12.96 -12.00 -32.60
C THR A 241 -12.44 -12.95 -33.67
N SER A 242 -12.87 -12.77 -34.93
CA SER A 242 -12.47 -13.63 -36.06
C SER A 242 -11.00 -13.52 -36.49
N GLY A 243 -10.25 -12.52 -35.99
CA GLY A 243 -8.91 -12.20 -36.48
C GLY A 243 -8.89 -11.53 -37.86
N LYS A 244 -10.05 -11.30 -38.50
CA LYS A 244 -10.21 -10.60 -39.79
C LYS A 244 -10.70 -9.17 -39.62
N MET A 245 -10.35 -8.53 -38.51
CA MET A 245 -10.77 -7.16 -38.23
C MET A 245 -10.14 -6.18 -39.23
N PRO A 246 -10.93 -5.29 -39.87
CA PRO A 246 -10.38 -4.26 -40.75
C PRO A 246 -9.41 -3.36 -39.99
N SER A 247 -8.26 -3.04 -40.61
CA SER A 247 -7.25 -2.17 -40.00
C SER A 247 -7.78 -0.76 -39.66
N SER A 248 -8.80 -0.30 -40.37
CA SER A 248 -9.48 0.97 -40.11
C SER A 248 -10.23 1.01 -38.77
N TRP A 249 -10.53 -0.14 -38.16
CA TRP A 249 -11.24 -0.23 -36.89
C TRP A 249 -10.27 -0.19 -35.70
N THR A 250 -9.04 -0.69 -35.88
CA THR A 250 -8.08 -1.00 -34.81
C THR A 250 -7.86 0.17 -33.85
N ASP A 251 -7.43 1.33 -34.35
CA ASP A 251 -7.08 2.47 -33.48
C ASP A 251 -8.30 3.01 -32.73
N LYS A 252 -9.47 2.96 -33.36
CA LYS A 252 -10.73 3.47 -32.82
C LYS A 252 -11.29 2.54 -31.75
N LEU A 253 -11.21 1.24 -31.97
CA LEU A 253 -11.58 0.22 -30.98
C LEU A 253 -10.61 0.19 -29.80
N LEU A 254 -9.31 0.40 -30.03
CA LEU A 254 -8.34 0.57 -28.96
C LEU A 254 -8.69 1.78 -28.09
N LEU A 255 -8.99 2.91 -28.71
CA LEU A 255 -9.41 4.12 -28.01
C LEU A 255 -10.70 3.88 -27.21
N LEU A 256 -11.68 3.22 -27.80
CA LEU A 256 -12.94 2.85 -27.15
C LEU A 256 -12.71 1.91 -25.96
N GLY A 257 -11.84 0.90 -26.10
CA GLY A 257 -11.46 -0.03 -25.04
C GLY A 257 -10.74 0.66 -23.88
N ILE A 258 -9.78 1.54 -24.17
CA ILE A 258 -9.09 2.37 -23.16
C ILE A 258 -10.10 3.28 -22.43
N GLY A 259 -11.00 3.92 -23.17
CA GLY A 259 -12.07 4.74 -22.62
C GLY A 259 -12.98 3.96 -21.66
N LEU A 260 -13.47 2.80 -22.09
CA LEU A 260 -14.29 1.91 -21.24
C LEU A 260 -13.54 1.42 -20.00
N PHE A 261 -12.26 1.07 -20.15
CA PHE A 261 -11.42 0.67 -19.01
C PHE A 261 -11.32 1.80 -17.97
N PHE A 262 -11.01 3.04 -18.41
CA PHE A 262 -10.95 4.19 -17.51
C PHE A 262 -12.31 4.54 -16.90
N PHE A 263 -13.39 4.37 -17.65
CA PHE A 263 -14.74 4.55 -17.13
C PHE A 263 -15.03 3.56 -15.99
N LEU A 264 -14.75 2.27 -16.18
CA LEU A 264 -14.94 1.25 -15.15
C LEU A 264 -14.01 1.45 -13.95
N ALA A 265 -12.76 1.83 -14.19
CA ALA A 265 -11.79 2.13 -13.14
C ALA A 265 -12.23 3.34 -12.29
N SER A 266 -12.71 4.41 -12.93
CA SER A 266 -13.24 5.59 -12.24
C SER A 266 -14.51 5.28 -11.46
N LEU A 267 -15.43 4.49 -12.02
CA LEU A 267 -16.64 4.03 -11.31
C LEU A 267 -16.28 3.23 -10.05
N ARG A 268 -15.32 2.30 -10.16
CA ARG A 268 -14.79 1.55 -9.01
C ARG A 268 -14.16 2.50 -7.98
N SER A 269 -13.43 3.52 -8.43
CA SER A 269 -12.83 4.53 -7.55
C SER A 269 -13.90 5.32 -6.78
N VAL A 270 -14.96 5.79 -7.45
CA VAL A 270 -16.10 6.48 -6.79
C VAL A 270 -16.74 5.58 -5.74
N TYR A 271 -17.01 4.31 -6.08
CA TYR A 271 -17.57 3.35 -5.15
C TYR A 271 -16.63 3.12 -3.94
N TYR A 272 -15.34 2.96 -4.18
CA TYR A 272 -14.33 2.78 -3.13
C TYR A 272 -14.25 3.98 -2.18
N VAL A 273 -14.16 5.20 -2.73
CA VAL A 273 -14.15 6.46 -1.97
C VAL A 273 -15.42 6.54 -1.11
N ARG A 274 -16.60 6.36 -1.70
CA ARG A 274 -17.88 6.40 -0.97
C ARG A 274 -17.95 5.36 0.14
N LYS A 275 -17.58 4.11 -0.15
CA LYS A 275 -17.61 3.01 0.82
C LYS A 275 -16.63 3.26 1.97
N LYS A 276 -15.40 3.68 1.66
CA LYS A 276 -14.34 3.90 2.65
C LYS A 276 -14.65 5.09 3.55
N TYR A 277 -14.83 6.28 2.98
CA TYR A 277 -15.06 7.48 3.78
C TYR A 277 -16.45 7.49 4.40
N GLY A 278 -17.45 6.89 3.75
CA GLY A 278 -18.77 6.65 4.36
C GLY A 278 -18.66 5.75 5.59
N ALA A 279 -17.91 4.65 5.50
CA ALA A 279 -17.65 3.81 6.66
C ALA A 279 -16.99 4.62 7.78
N LEU A 280 -15.95 5.42 7.50
CA LEU A 280 -15.25 6.26 8.48
C LEU A 280 -16.16 7.30 9.18
N LEU A 281 -17.21 7.78 8.51
CA LEU A 281 -18.14 8.78 9.06
C LEU A 281 -19.30 8.19 9.89
N THR A 282 -19.64 6.91 9.69
CA THR A 282 -20.66 6.22 10.50
C THR A 282 -20.10 5.85 11.89
N ARG A 283 -20.85 6.16 12.96
CA ARG A 283 -20.52 5.79 14.35
C ARG A 283 -20.65 4.28 14.53
#